data_AF-A0A0K8SJK0-F1
#
_entry.id   AF-A0A0K8SJK0-F1
#
_cell.length_a   1.000
_cell.length_b   1.000
_cell.length_c   1.000
_cell.angle_alpha   90.00
_cell.angle_beta   90.00
_cell.angle_gamma   90.00
#
_symmetry.space_group_name_H-M   'P 1'
#
loop_
_entity.id
_entity.type
_entity.pdbx_description
1 polymer ?
#
loop_
_entity_poly.entity_id
_entity_poly.type
_entity_poly.pdbx_seq_one_letter_code
_entity_poly.pdbx_strand_id
1 'polypeptide(L)'
;MITVFIDGYFEEPLEVTRLLGLRGIQHTPIGYKNSRISQHYKSSFSAIFNMFPKADYAIIVEEDLDVSEDFFSFFSQTIELLEMDPSIYCISAWNDLGYEETSYNISALLRVETMPGLGWVLSRSLYKTELEAKWPTPEKMWDWDMWMRMPEIRKDRECVIPEVSRTYHFGSSGMNMNSYFQDRYFKSHSFNTQPYVRVQSIESVTKDNYEALIVSTIKRGSTLDPSRLPCNDNFTSFFLKAYSNEAVLVLYIKMLDSKDFDTWLHVAKCFKIWDLDARGYHNGMWQLRIRTIQLLIIGYPFSPYS
;
A
#
# COMPACT_ATOMS: atom_id res chain seq x y z
N MET A 1 -10.12 -2.58 20.54
CA MET A 1 -10.60 -1.32 21.16
C MET A 1 -10.25 -0.19 20.23
N ILE A 2 -11.19 0.71 19.92
CA ILE A 2 -10.98 1.82 18.97
C ILE A 2 -10.72 3.11 19.78
N THR A 3 -9.79 3.94 19.30
CA THR A 3 -9.54 5.28 19.87
C THR A 3 -9.35 6.26 18.72
N VAL A 4 -10.10 7.34 18.74
CA VAL A 4 -10.08 8.40 17.72
C VAL A 4 -9.24 9.55 18.25
N PHE A 5 -8.16 9.89 17.54
CA PHE A 5 -7.27 11.00 17.90
C PHE A 5 -7.59 12.22 17.02
N ILE A 6 -8.03 13.31 17.66
CA ILE A 6 -8.47 14.53 17.00
C ILE A 6 -7.38 15.59 17.15
N ASP A 7 -6.89 16.12 16.02
CA ASP A 7 -5.86 17.18 16.00
C ASP A 7 -6.47 18.57 16.22
N GLY A 8 -6.95 18.81 17.43
CA GLY A 8 -7.54 20.07 17.86
C GLY A 8 -8.72 19.90 18.81
N TYR A 9 -9.19 21.02 19.34
CA TYR A 9 -10.34 21.08 20.24
C TYR A 9 -11.64 21.39 19.47
N PHE A 10 -11.98 20.52 18.51
CA PHE A 10 -13.19 20.64 17.72
C PHE A 10 -14.34 19.87 18.38
N GLU A 11 -15.49 20.52 18.57
CA GLU A 11 -16.65 19.92 19.23
C GLU A 11 -17.32 18.86 18.36
N GLU A 12 -17.59 19.17 17.10
CA GLU A 12 -18.31 18.27 16.19
C GLU A 12 -17.64 16.90 16.01
N PRO A 13 -16.32 16.80 15.70
CA PRO A 13 -15.64 15.50 15.65
C PRO A 13 -15.69 14.74 16.98
N LEU A 14 -15.61 15.43 18.11
CA LEU A 14 -15.67 14.79 19.43
C LEU A 14 -17.08 14.24 19.71
N GLU A 15 -18.13 14.98 19.36
CA GLU A 15 -19.52 14.52 19.52
C GLU A 15 -19.82 13.28 18.68
N VAL A 16 -19.25 13.16 17.47
CA VAL A 16 -19.36 11.93 16.66
C VAL A 16 -18.78 10.73 17.41
N THR A 17 -17.62 10.88 18.08
CA THR A 17 -17.06 9.78 18.89
C THR A 17 -17.98 9.40 20.05
N ARG A 18 -18.61 10.38 20.71
CA ARG A 18 -19.53 10.15 21.83
C ARG A 18 -20.81 9.45 21.37
N LEU A 19 -21.37 9.89 20.24
CA LEU A 19 -22.55 9.27 19.63
C LEU A 19 -22.32 7.78 19.35
N LEU A 20 -21.13 7.41 18.89
CA LEU A 20 -20.77 6.02 18.58
C LEU A 20 -20.25 5.23 19.80
N GLY A 21 -20.19 5.84 21.00
CA GLY A 21 -19.66 5.20 22.20
C GLY A 21 -18.15 4.89 22.12
N LEU A 22 -17.42 5.63 21.29
CA LEU A 22 -15.98 5.47 21.08
C LEU A 22 -15.17 6.40 21.98
N ARG A 23 -13.92 6.04 22.24
CA ARG A 23 -12.97 6.93 22.93
C ARG A 23 -12.45 7.98 21.96
N GLY A 24 -12.81 9.25 22.16
CA GLY A 24 -12.17 10.40 21.51
C GLY A 24 -11.09 11.02 22.39
N ILE A 25 -9.93 11.33 21.82
CA ILE A 25 -8.83 12.06 22.48
C ILE A 25 -8.48 13.26 21.61
N GLN A 26 -8.60 14.47 22.18
CA GLN A 26 -8.17 15.70 21.53
C GLN A 26 -6.73 16.03 21.89
N HIS A 27 -5.99 16.56 20.93
CA HIS A 27 -4.60 16.98 21.10
C HIS A 27 -4.44 18.45 20.69
N THR A 28 -3.61 19.20 21.42
CA THR A 28 -3.23 20.56 21.02
C THR A 28 -2.35 20.49 19.77
N PRO A 29 -2.73 21.13 18.65
CA PRO A 29 -1.92 21.07 17.43
C PRO A 29 -0.51 21.63 17.63
N ILE A 30 0.50 20.93 17.10
CA ILE A 30 1.91 21.33 17.15
C ILE A 30 2.46 21.35 15.72
N GLY A 31 3.12 22.43 15.31
CA GLY A 31 3.67 22.58 13.96
C GLY A 31 2.68 23.24 12.98
N TYR A 32 2.99 23.21 11.70
CA TYR A 32 2.21 23.84 10.62
C TYR A 32 2.21 23.00 9.33
N LYS A 33 1.08 22.96 8.61
CA LYS A 33 0.88 22.12 7.41
C LYS A 33 1.32 20.65 7.66
N ASN A 34 2.17 20.08 6.82
CA ASN A 34 2.57 18.67 6.88
C ASN A 34 3.28 18.32 8.20
N SER A 35 4.03 19.28 8.78
CA SER A 35 4.66 19.08 10.09
C SER A 35 3.64 18.93 11.22
N ARG A 36 2.47 19.58 11.11
CA ARG A 36 1.36 19.42 12.07
C ARG A 36 0.79 18.02 12.05
N ILE A 37 0.51 17.50 10.85
CA ILE A 37 0.07 16.11 10.66
C ILE A 37 1.12 15.16 11.23
N SER A 38 2.40 15.37 10.92
CA SER A 38 3.50 14.55 11.43
C SER A 38 3.56 14.51 12.97
N GLN A 39 3.40 15.64 13.66
CA GLN A 39 3.38 15.65 15.13
C GLN A 39 2.10 15.03 15.71
N HIS A 40 0.96 15.14 15.03
CA HIS A 40 -0.28 14.47 15.43
C HIS A 40 -0.13 12.94 15.38
N TYR A 41 0.45 12.42 14.31
CA TYR A 41 0.78 11.00 14.18
C TYR A 41 1.72 10.51 15.28
N LYS A 42 2.82 11.24 15.53
CA LYS A 42 3.74 10.91 16.62
C LYS A 42 3.01 10.82 17.96
N SER A 43 2.23 11.84 18.29
CA SER A 43 1.52 11.94 19.58
C SER A 43 0.51 10.80 19.74
N SER A 44 -0.21 10.48 18.68
CA SER A 44 -1.19 9.38 18.63
C SER A 44 -0.52 8.01 18.82
N PHE A 45 0.60 7.76 18.14
CA PHE A 45 1.37 6.52 18.27
C PHE A 45 1.99 6.34 19.65
N SER A 46 2.56 7.40 20.24
CA SER A 46 3.04 7.36 21.62
C SER A 46 1.90 7.05 22.58
N ALA A 47 0.75 7.73 22.43
CA ALA A 47 -0.40 7.57 23.31
C ALA A 47 -1.01 6.16 23.24
N ILE A 48 -1.19 5.58 22.04
CA ILE A 48 -1.79 4.25 21.92
C ILE A 48 -0.95 3.18 22.61
N PHE A 49 0.37 3.18 22.43
CA PHE A 49 1.25 2.20 23.06
C PHE A 49 1.45 2.43 24.57
N ASN A 50 1.21 3.65 25.07
CA ASN A 50 1.17 3.94 26.50
C ASN A 50 -0.14 3.48 27.13
N MET A 51 -1.29 3.68 26.46
CA MET A 51 -2.60 3.22 26.92
C MET A 51 -2.72 1.70 26.92
N PHE A 52 -2.07 1.03 25.95
CA PHE A 52 -2.07 -0.41 25.80
C PHE A 52 -0.63 -0.94 25.89
N PRO A 53 -0.04 -1.03 27.10
CA PRO A 53 1.37 -1.39 27.27
C PRO A 53 1.69 -2.83 26.84
N LYS A 54 0.69 -3.71 26.75
CA LYS A 54 0.81 -5.10 26.31
C LYS A 54 0.49 -5.32 24.83
N ALA A 55 0.15 -4.26 24.08
CA ALA A 55 -0.15 -4.39 22.66
C ALA A 55 1.14 -4.32 21.84
N ASP A 56 1.40 -5.36 21.06
CA ASP A 56 2.54 -5.45 20.14
C ASP A 56 2.29 -4.74 18.81
N TYR A 57 1.03 -4.52 18.47
CA TYR A 57 0.60 -3.93 17.20
C TYR A 57 -0.50 -2.89 17.39
N ALA A 58 -0.59 -1.94 16.47
CA ALA A 58 -1.70 -1.01 16.32
C ALA A 58 -2.11 -0.91 14.85
N ILE A 59 -3.41 -0.98 14.56
CA ILE A 59 -3.95 -0.71 13.22
C ILE A 59 -4.23 0.80 13.12
N ILE A 60 -3.68 1.45 12.11
CA ILE A 60 -3.77 2.89 11.86
C ILE A 60 -4.70 3.12 10.67
N VAL A 61 -5.75 3.92 10.87
CA VAL A 61 -6.79 4.23 9.87
C VAL A 61 -7.03 5.74 9.89
N GLU A 62 -7.02 6.36 8.72
CA GLU A 62 -7.35 7.78 8.53
C GLU A 62 -8.88 7.97 8.49
N GLU A 63 -9.36 9.19 8.74
CA GLU A 63 -10.80 9.47 8.86
C GLU A 63 -11.56 9.45 7.53
N ASP A 64 -10.84 9.52 6.42
CA ASP A 64 -11.34 9.57 5.05
C ASP A 64 -11.23 8.24 4.30
N LEU A 65 -11.20 7.13 5.05
CA LEU A 65 -11.16 5.76 4.54
C LEU A 65 -12.45 5.00 4.85
N ASP A 66 -13.03 4.39 3.82
CA ASP A 66 -13.93 3.25 3.99
C ASP A 66 -13.10 1.99 4.26
N VAL A 67 -13.55 1.14 5.18
CA VAL A 67 -12.94 -0.16 5.48
C VAL A 67 -13.85 -1.29 4.99
N SER A 68 -13.24 -2.29 4.34
CA SER A 68 -13.97 -3.47 3.84
C SER A 68 -14.49 -4.35 4.98
N GLU A 69 -15.51 -5.16 4.69
CA GLU A 69 -16.13 -6.06 5.67
C GLU A 69 -15.15 -7.11 6.21
N ASP A 70 -14.17 -7.55 5.41
CA ASP A 70 -13.14 -8.51 5.82
C ASP A 70 -11.88 -7.84 6.40
N PHE A 71 -11.86 -6.52 6.63
CA PHE A 71 -10.66 -5.76 7.02
C PHE A 71 -9.92 -6.35 8.23
N PHE A 72 -10.64 -6.69 9.31
CA PHE A 72 -10.04 -7.32 10.48
C PHE A 72 -9.70 -8.80 10.26
N SER A 73 -10.45 -9.51 9.40
CA SER A 73 -10.14 -10.89 9.01
C SER A 73 -8.84 -10.97 8.22
N PHE A 74 -8.61 -10.00 7.32
CA PHE A 74 -7.37 -9.85 6.58
C PHE A 74 -6.17 -9.65 7.51
N PHE A 75 -6.25 -8.69 8.44
CA PHE A 75 -5.16 -8.49 9.40
C PHE A 75 -4.98 -9.68 10.35
N SER A 76 -6.07 -10.31 10.80
CA SER A 76 -5.98 -11.50 11.66
C SER A 76 -5.25 -12.67 10.99
N GLN A 77 -5.36 -12.81 9.66
CA GLN A 77 -4.66 -13.86 8.91
C GLN A 77 -3.20 -13.50 8.60
N THR A 78 -2.87 -12.20 8.53
CA THR A 78 -1.56 -11.75 8.02
C THR A 78 -0.63 -11.22 9.10
N ILE A 79 -1.13 -10.88 10.29
CA ILE A 79 -0.36 -10.23 11.35
C ILE A 79 0.89 -11.01 11.76
N GLU A 80 0.82 -12.34 11.79
CA GLU A 80 1.92 -13.23 12.17
C GLU A 80 3.12 -13.12 11.21
N LEU A 81 2.92 -12.64 9.96
CA LEU A 81 4.02 -12.39 9.03
C LEU A 81 5.05 -11.41 9.60
N LEU A 82 4.63 -10.44 10.42
CA LEU A 82 5.54 -9.48 11.07
C LEU A 82 6.46 -10.11 12.11
N GLU A 83 6.06 -11.26 12.69
CA GLU A 83 6.91 -12.04 13.60
C GLU A 83 7.77 -13.05 12.83
N MET A 84 7.20 -13.65 11.79
CA MET A 84 7.85 -14.69 10.99
C MET A 84 9.01 -14.16 10.15
N ASP A 85 8.89 -12.95 9.61
CA ASP A 85 9.86 -12.39 8.65
C ASP A 85 10.25 -10.95 9.03
N PRO A 86 11.46 -10.73 9.58
CA PRO A 86 11.93 -9.41 9.98
C PRO A 86 12.22 -8.47 8.80
N SER A 87 12.18 -8.97 7.57
CA SER A 87 12.26 -8.13 6.36
C SER A 87 10.94 -7.43 6.03
N ILE A 88 9.84 -7.75 6.73
CA ILE A 88 8.56 -7.07 6.57
C ILE A 88 8.50 -5.85 7.49
N TYR A 89 8.32 -4.68 6.88
CA TYR A 89 8.20 -3.38 7.52
C TYR A 89 6.80 -3.12 8.06
N CYS A 90 5.78 -3.45 7.28
CA CYS A 90 4.37 -3.24 7.61
C CYS A 90 3.45 -4.18 6.82
N ILE A 91 2.18 -4.25 7.25
CA ILE A 91 1.09 -4.82 6.45
C ILE A 91 0.12 -3.68 6.18
N SER A 92 -0.17 -3.40 4.91
CA SER A 92 -1.12 -2.37 4.50
C SER A 92 -2.31 -2.98 3.78
N ALA A 93 -3.48 -2.39 3.98
CA ALA A 93 -4.73 -2.69 3.31
C ALA A 93 -4.81 -2.09 1.90
N TRP A 94 -3.83 -1.28 1.49
CA TRP A 94 -3.87 -0.50 0.26
C TRP A 94 -2.85 -0.98 -0.77
N ASN A 95 -3.32 -1.21 -2.00
CA ASN A 95 -2.49 -1.43 -3.17
C ASN A 95 -2.50 -0.17 -4.06
N ASP A 96 -1.37 0.54 -4.14
CA ASP A 96 -1.19 1.73 -4.98
C ASP A 96 -1.47 1.47 -6.47
N LEU A 97 -1.34 0.23 -6.94
CA LEU A 97 -1.60 -0.16 -8.34
C LEU A 97 -2.87 -1.01 -8.49
N GLY A 98 -3.66 -1.14 -7.42
CA GLY A 98 -4.87 -1.96 -7.35
C GLY A 98 -6.10 -1.21 -7.86
N TYR A 99 -6.23 -1.07 -9.17
CA TYR A 99 -7.41 -0.50 -9.83
C TYR A 99 -8.38 -1.59 -10.29
N GLU A 100 -9.62 -1.22 -10.60
CA GLU A 100 -10.67 -2.16 -11.09
C GLU A 100 -10.21 -3.01 -12.28
N GLU A 101 -9.35 -2.46 -13.13
CA GLU A 101 -8.85 -3.12 -14.34
C GLU A 101 -7.52 -3.87 -14.15
N THR A 102 -6.81 -3.63 -13.03
CA THR A 102 -5.45 -4.13 -12.78
C THR A 102 -5.29 -4.96 -11.50
N SER A 103 -6.40 -5.24 -10.82
CA SER A 103 -6.46 -6.17 -9.68
C SER A 103 -7.72 -7.02 -9.77
N TYR A 104 -7.64 -8.28 -9.31
CA TYR A 104 -8.77 -9.19 -9.42
C TYR A 104 -8.78 -10.31 -8.37
N ASN A 105 -7.62 -10.83 -7.97
CA ASN A 105 -7.54 -11.91 -7.01
C ASN A 105 -7.61 -11.39 -5.57
N ILE A 106 -8.81 -11.40 -5.01
CA ILE A 106 -9.09 -10.91 -3.65
C ILE A 106 -8.28 -11.67 -2.57
N SER A 107 -7.85 -12.91 -2.85
CA SER A 107 -7.13 -13.76 -1.88
C SER A 107 -5.60 -13.66 -1.98
N ALA A 108 -5.06 -12.90 -2.94
CA ALA A 108 -3.62 -12.79 -3.18
C ALA A 108 -2.96 -11.68 -2.33
N LEU A 109 -1.70 -11.92 -1.97
CA LEU A 109 -0.81 -10.98 -1.31
C LEU A 109 0.40 -10.68 -2.20
N LEU A 110 0.95 -9.47 -2.06
CA LEU A 110 2.16 -9.00 -2.73
C LEU A 110 3.13 -8.41 -1.71
N ARG A 111 4.43 -8.41 -2.04
CA ARG A 111 5.45 -7.60 -1.36
C ARG A 111 5.79 -6.37 -2.20
N VAL A 112 5.98 -5.23 -1.55
CA VAL A 112 6.34 -3.97 -2.20
C VAL A 112 7.39 -3.19 -1.40
N GLU A 113 8.31 -2.54 -2.11
CA GLU A 113 9.42 -1.76 -1.52
C GLU A 113 9.01 -0.33 -1.10
N THR A 114 7.88 -0.21 -0.41
CA THR A 114 7.38 1.07 0.10
C THR A 114 6.57 0.88 1.37
N MET A 115 6.10 1.98 1.95
CA MET A 115 5.13 2.00 3.04
C MET A 115 3.87 2.71 2.52
N PRO A 116 2.85 1.97 2.04
CA PRO A 116 1.68 2.55 1.39
C PRO A 116 0.82 3.40 2.33
N GLY A 117 0.71 3.01 3.61
CA GLY A 117 -0.19 3.66 4.56
C GLY A 117 -1.64 3.22 4.36
N LEU A 118 -2.58 4.16 4.41
CA LEU A 118 -4.01 4.02 4.04
C LEU A 118 -4.68 2.76 4.64
N GLY A 119 -4.60 2.60 5.96
CA GLY A 119 -5.02 1.38 6.67
C GLY A 119 -3.87 0.39 6.80
N TRP A 120 -3.11 0.46 7.88
CA TRP A 120 -1.89 -0.34 8.02
C TRP A 120 -1.58 -0.72 9.47
N VAL A 121 -0.78 -1.76 9.66
CA VAL A 121 -0.32 -2.21 10.98
C VAL A 121 1.03 -1.61 11.31
N LEU A 122 1.11 -0.95 12.46
CA LEU A 122 2.34 -0.49 13.09
C LEU A 122 2.76 -1.46 14.20
N SER A 123 3.98 -2.01 14.10
CA SER A 123 4.62 -2.74 15.20
C SER A 123 5.09 -1.79 16.30
N ARG A 124 4.80 -2.14 17.56
CA ARG A 124 5.31 -1.46 18.76
C ARG A 124 6.83 -1.42 18.76
N SER A 125 7.46 -2.55 18.45
CA SER A 125 8.92 -2.68 18.45
C SER A 125 9.53 -1.70 17.46
N LEU A 126 9.04 -1.67 16.21
CA LEU A 126 9.46 -0.72 15.20
C LEU A 126 9.32 0.73 15.68
N TYR A 127 8.13 1.09 16.18
CA TYR A 127 7.87 2.46 16.63
C TYR A 127 8.77 2.88 17.79
N LYS A 128 8.79 2.09 18.87
CA LYS A 128 9.47 2.45 20.12
C LYS A 128 10.99 2.36 20.05
N THR A 129 11.53 1.45 19.23
CA THR A 129 12.98 1.24 19.16
C THR A 129 13.65 1.99 18.01
N GLU A 130 12.93 2.28 16.91
CA GLU A 130 13.53 2.87 15.71
C GLU A 130 12.95 4.24 15.35
N LEU A 131 11.62 4.40 15.37
CA LEU A 131 10.96 5.57 14.79
C LEU A 131 10.82 6.74 15.78
N GLU A 132 10.32 6.49 17.00
CA GLU A 132 9.89 7.53 17.95
C GLU A 132 11.03 8.52 18.29
N ALA A 133 12.23 8.00 18.53
CA ALA A 133 13.42 8.80 18.87
C ALA A 133 13.95 9.63 17.70
N LYS A 134 13.71 9.18 16.46
CA LYS A 134 14.18 9.84 15.23
C LYS A 134 13.09 10.64 14.51
N TRP A 135 11.88 10.63 15.05
CA TRP A 135 10.73 11.26 14.43
C TRP A 135 11.02 12.73 14.11
N PRO A 136 10.67 13.24 12.91
CA PRO A 136 10.93 14.63 12.52
C PRO A 136 10.45 15.63 13.57
N THR A 137 11.25 16.65 13.85
CA THR A 137 10.88 17.71 14.79
C THR A 137 9.83 18.64 14.17
N PRO A 138 9.08 19.42 14.97
CA PRO A 138 8.00 20.27 14.48
C PRO A 138 8.43 21.32 13.44
N GLU A 139 9.72 21.68 13.40
CA GLU A 139 10.26 22.66 12.45
C GLU A 139 10.48 22.06 11.05
N LYS A 140 10.50 20.72 10.93
CA LYS A 140 10.69 20.02 9.67
C LYS A 140 9.35 19.87 8.94
N MET A 141 9.21 20.57 7.82
CA MET A 141 8.04 20.51 6.93
C MET A 141 8.06 19.24 6.07
N TRP A 142 8.14 18.07 6.70
CA TRP A 142 8.17 16.77 6.03
C TRP A 142 6.85 16.03 6.23
N ASP A 143 6.39 15.38 5.17
CA ASP A 143 5.33 14.38 5.26
C ASP A 143 5.86 13.14 6.00
N TRP A 144 5.10 12.68 6.99
CA TRP A 144 5.53 11.61 7.89
C TRP A 144 5.69 10.27 7.16
N ASP A 145 4.82 9.99 6.19
CA ASP A 145 4.81 8.79 5.37
C ASP A 145 6.00 8.79 4.40
N MET A 146 6.28 9.93 3.75
CA MET A 146 7.45 10.10 2.89
C MET A 146 8.75 9.91 3.69
N TRP A 147 8.82 10.45 4.91
CA TRP A 147 9.94 10.19 5.82
C TRP A 147 10.08 8.70 6.17
N MET A 148 8.97 8.00 6.45
CA MET A 148 8.99 6.55 6.72
C MET A 148 9.41 5.70 5.51
N ARG A 149 9.25 6.20 4.29
CA ARG A 149 9.68 5.53 3.05
C ARG A 149 11.17 5.71 2.73
N MET A 150 11.85 6.66 3.39
CA MET A 150 13.28 6.93 3.15
C MET A 150 14.13 5.67 3.43
N PRO A 151 15.17 5.40 2.63
CA PRO A 151 16.03 4.22 2.79
C PRO A 151 16.63 4.08 4.20
N GLU A 152 16.99 5.18 4.85
CA GLU A 152 17.59 5.19 6.18
C GLU A 152 16.60 4.76 7.28
N ILE A 153 15.29 4.87 7.01
CA ILE A 153 14.21 4.54 7.93
C ILE A 153 13.66 3.15 7.62
N ARG A 154 13.29 2.90 6.35
CA ARG A 154 12.74 1.63 5.89
C ARG A 154 13.78 0.50 5.93
N LYS A 155 15.07 0.81 5.67
CA LYS A 155 16.21 -0.14 5.72
C LYS A 155 15.98 -1.39 4.85
N ASP A 156 15.61 -1.17 3.59
CA ASP A 156 15.36 -2.21 2.59
C ASP A 156 14.25 -3.23 2.94
N ARG A 157 13.49 -2.99 4.02
CA ARG A 157 12.31 -3.78 4.37
C ARG A 157 11.13 -3.44 3.47
N GLU A 158 10.17 -4.34 3.37
CA GLU A 158 9.04 -4.24 2.44
C GLU A 158 7.71 -4.31 3.18
N CYS A 159 6.63 -3.81 2.59
CA CYS A 159 5.31 -4.06 3.14
C CYS A 159 4.58 -5.16 2.37
N VAL A 160 3.75 -5.90 3.09
CA VAL A 160 2.78 -6.83 2.49
C VAL A 160 1.48 -6.09 2.22
N ILE A 161 0.95 -6.25 1.02
CA ILE A 161 -0.33 -5.66 0.58
C ILE A 161 -1.22 -6.73 -0.04
N PRO A 162 -2.55 -6.60 0.02
CA PRO A 162 -3.45 -7.43 -0.78
C PRO A 162 -3.40 -7.00 -2.25
N GLU A 163 -3.71 -7.90 -3.19
CA GLU A 163 -3.85 -7.50 -4.60
C GLU A 163 -5.06 -6.55 -4.79
N VAL A 164 -6.17 -6.83 -4.10
CA VAL A 164 -7.38 -5.99 -4.07
C VAL A 164 -7.45 -5.26 -2.72
N SER A 165 -7.52 -3.92 -2.72
CA SER A 165 -7.47 -3.15 -1.47
C SER A 165 -8.63 -3.46 -0.50
N ARG A 166 -8.33 -3.36 0.79
CA ARG A 166 -9.29 -3.49 1.91
C ARG A 166 -9.72 -2.15 2.49
N THR A 167 -9.21 -1.06 1.93
CA THR A 167 -9.58 0.32 2.22
C THR A 167 -9.88 1.06 0.91
N TYR A 168 -10.75 2.07 0.99
CA TYR A 168 -11.04 2.98 -0.11
C TYR A 168 -10.98 4.42 0.40
N HIS A 169 -10.17 5.26 -0.24
CA HIS A 169 -10.03 6.66 0.13
C HIS A 169 -11.10 7.51 -0.54
N PHE A 170 -12.03 8.07 0.24
CA PHE A 170 -13.14 8.88 -0.26
C PHE A 170 -12.93 10.39 -0.12
N GLY A 171 -11.89 10.83 0.60
CA GLY A 171 -11.64 12.25 0.88
C GLY A 171 -11.39 13.06 -0.40
N SER A 172 -12.39 13.81 -0.89
CA SER A 172 -12.21 14.67 -2.08
C SER A 172 -11.63 16.05 -1.78
N SER A 173 -11.40 16.35 -0.51
CA SER A 173 -10.83 17.60 0.00
C SER A 173 -9.90 17.30 1.16
N GLY A 174 -8.69 17.87 1.15
CA GLY A 174 -7.69 17.65 2.18
C GLY A 174 -6.45 18.50 1.93
N MET A 175 -5.38 18.29 2.70
CA MET A 175 -4.16 19.11 2.62
C MET A 175 -3.52 19.07 1.23
N ASN A 176 -3.46 17.89 0.62
CA ASN A 176 -2.87 17.65 -0.70
C ASN A 176 -3.91 17.10 -1.71
N MET A 177 -5.20 17.24 -1.42
CA MET A 177 -6.28 16.56 -2.15
C MET A 177 -7.31 17.54 -2.70
N ASN A 178 -7.75 17.29 -3.93
CA ASN A 178 -8.84 18.01 -4.58
C ASN A 178 -9.66 17.06 -5.46
N SER A 179 -10.84 17.50 -5.91
CA SER A 179 -11.78 16.66 -6.67
C SER A 179 -11.20 16.09 -7.96
N TYR A 180 -10.41 16.88 -8.71
CA TYR A 180 -9.75 16.39 -9.92
C TYR A 180 -8.76 15.27 -9.62
N PHE A 181 -7.96 15.43 -8.56
CA PHE A 181 -6.99 14.42 -8.14
C PHE A 181 -7.67 13.13 -7.65
N GLN A 182 -8.76 13.26 -6.87
CA GLN A 182 -9.58 12.15 -6.42
C GLN A 182 -10.20 11.38 -7.59
N ASP A 183 -10.81 12.08 -8.54
CA ASP A 183 -11.41 11.46 -9.74
C ASP A 183 -10.34 10.78 -10.61
N ARG A 184 -9.13 11.35 -10.69
CA ARG A 184 -8.05 10.83 -11.54
C ARG A 184 -7.37 9.59 -10.95
N TYR A 185 -7.11 9.57 -9.64
CA TYR A 185 -6.23 8.56 -9.04
C TYR A 185 -6.89 7.64 -8.03
N PHE A 186 -8.02 8.00 -7.41
CA PHE A 186 -8.60 7.23 -6.31
C PHE A 186 -9.94 6.58 -6.64
N LYS A 187 -10.75 7.24 -7.47
CA LYS A 187 -12.13 6.82 -7.74
C LYS A 187 -12.29 5.42 -8.32
N SER A 188 -11.35 4.98 -9.15
CA SER A 188 -11.37 3.66 -9.80
C SER A 188 -10.46 2.64 -9.11
N HIS A 189 -10.04 2.89 -7.86
CA HIS A 189 -9.37 1.86 -7.06
C HIS A 189 -10.33 0.74 -6.73
N SER A 190 -9.82 -0.49 -6.81
CA SER A 190 -10.59 -1.65 -6.38
C SER A 190 -10.76 -1.65 -4.87
N PHE A 191 -11.96 -2.05 -4.44
CA PHE A 191 -12.31 -2.17 -3.03
C PHE A 191 -13.03 -3.50 -2.79
N ASN A 192 -12.54 -4.30 -1.85
CA ASN A 192 -13.16 -5.58 -1.54
C ASN A 192 -14.54 -5.39 -0.86
N THR A 193 -15.54 -6.09 -1.39
CA THR A 193 -16.91 -6.16 -0.84
C THR A 193 -17.29 -7.55 -0.34
N GLN A 194 -16.37 -8.52 -0.41
CA GLN A 194 -16.63 -9.87 0.08
C GLN A 194 -16.39 -9.94 1.61
N PRO A 195 -17.37 -10.39 2.41
CA PRO A 195 -17.30 -10.35 3.88
C PRO A 195 -16.29 -11.33 4.47
N TYR A 196 -16.02 -12.43 3.77
CA TYR A 196 -15.11 -13.48 4.22
C TYR A 196 -14.22 -13.93 3.08
N VAL A 197 -12.94 -13.56 3.17
CA VAL A 197 -11.91 -13.99 2.23
C VAL A 197 -10.85 -14.78 2.99
N ARG A 198 -10.58 -16.00 2.52
CA ARG A 198 -9.45 -16.78 3.00
C ARG A 198 -8.24 -16.42 2.16
N VAL A 199 -7.26 -15.76 2.77
CA VAL A 199 -6.00 -15.44 2.11
C VAL A 199 -5.29 -16.75 1.76
N GLN A 200 -4.83 -16.86 0.51
CA GLN A 200 -4.16 -18.07 0.04
C GLN A 200 -2.67 -18.00 0.32
N SER A 201 -2.09 -19.12 0.75
CA SER A 201 -0.64 -19.30 0.86
C SER A 201 0.07 -18.13 1.57
N ILE A 202 -0.36 -17.78 2.79
CA ILE A 202 0.15 -16.61 3.54
C ILE A 202 1.68 -16.60 3.62
N GLU A 203 2.32 -17.75 3.85
CA GLU A 203 3.78 -17.87 3.94
C GLU A 203 4.51 -17.62 2.61
N SER A 204 3.79 -17.58 1.48
CA SER A 204 4.38 -17.33 0.16
C SER A 204 4.95 -15.93 0.01
N VAL A 205 4.54 -14.98 0.85
CA VAL A 205 5.09 -13.62 0.89
C VAL A 205 6.18 -13.44 1.97
N THR A 206 6.68 -14.52 2.56
CA THR A 206 7.96 -14.45 3.28
C THR A 206 9.10 -14.37 2.29
N LYS A 207 10.20 -13.68 2.66
CA LYS A 207 11.27 -13.27 1.75
C LYS A 207 11.70 -14.36 0.75
N ASP A 208 12.18 -15.50 1.24
CA ASP A 208 12.72 -16.55 0.37
C ASP A 208 11.64 -17.27 -0.45
N ASN A 209 10.46 -17.46 0.15
CA ASN A 209 9.32 -18.08 -0.55
C ASN A 209 8.79 -17.19 -1.67
N TYR A 210 8.84 -15.86 -1.48
CA TYR A 210 8.37 -14.91 -2.48
C TYR A 210 9.29 -14.89 -3.70
N GLU A 211 10.62 -14.89 -3.50
CA GLU A 211 11.59 -15.02 -4.59
C GLU A 211 11.37 -16.32 -5.39
N ALA A 212 11.20 -17.44 -4.68
CA ALA A 212 10.91 -18.73 -5.32
C ALA A 212 9.60 -18.71 -6.11
N LEU A 213 8.55 -18.07 -5.57
CA LEU A 213 7.27 -17.89 -6.23
C LEU A 213 7.41 -17.05 -7.50
N ILE A 214 8.09 -15.91 -7.46
CA ILE A 214 8.28 -15.02 -8.61
C ILE A 214 9.06 -15.74 -9.71
N VAL A 215 10.19 -16.36 -9.38
CA VAL A 215 10.99 -17.13 -10.36
C VAL A 215 10.17 -18.27 -10.98
N SER A 216 9.39 -19.01 -10.18
CA SER A 216 8.51 -20.07 -10.71
C SER A 216 7.41 -19.53 -11.63
N THR A 217 6.93 -18.31 -11.38
CA THR A 217 5.88 -17.66 -12.16
C THR A 217 6.43 -17.15 -13.49
N ILE A 218 7.61 -16.51 -13.48
CA ILE A 218 8.31 -16.07 -14.69
C ILE A 218 8.58 -17.27 -15.62
N LYS A 219 9.08 -18.39 -15.09
CA LYS A 219 9.36 -19.61 -15.87
C LYS A 219 8.14 -20.21 -16.57
N ARG A 220 6.94 -20.02 -16.01
CA ARG A 220 5.68 -20.46 -16.61
C ARG A 220 5.08 -19.42 -17.57
N GLY A 221 5.57 -18.19 -17.52
CA GLY A 221 5.03 -17.08 -18.29
C GLY A 221 5.49 -17.06 -19.74
N SER A 222 4.66 -16.47 -20.60
CA SER A 222 5.00 -16.17 -21.99
C SER A 222 5.50 -14.73 -22.11
N THR A 223 6.65 -14.54 -22.76
CA THR A 223 7.17 -13.19 -23.01
C THR A 223 6.28 -12.43 -23.98
N LEU A 224 5.98 -11.18 -23.63
CA LEU A 224 5.25 -10.23 -24.46
C LEU A 224 6.22 -9.40 -25.30
N ASP A 225 5.83 -9.20 -26.56
CA ASP A 225 6.47 -8.24 -27.46
C ASP A 225 5.93 -6.83 -27.15
N PRO A 226 6.78 -5.90 -26.67
CA PRO A 226 6.35 -4.54 -26.32
C PRO A 226 5.70 -3.79 -27.48
N SER A 227 6.09 -4.10 -28.73
CA SER A 227 5.55 -3.43 -29.92
C SER A 227 4.06 -3.72 -30.17
N ARG A 228 3.52 -4.76 -29.51
CA ARG A 228 2.14 -5.19 -29.67
C ARG A 228 1.19 -4.62 -28.62
N LEU A 229 1.69 -3.89 -27.62
CA LEU A 229 0.88 -3.38 -26.51
C LEU A 229 0.16 -2.09 -26.91
N PRO A 230 -1.19 -2.07 -26.96
CA PRO A 230 -1.91 -0.85 -27.30
C PRO A 230 -2.02 0.07 -26.08
N CYS A 231 -1.40 1.24 -26.12
CA CYS A 231 -1.61 2.29 -25.11
C CYS A 231 -2.85 3.15 -25.40
N ASN A 232 -4.01 2.51 -25.44
CA ASN A 232 -5.30 3.14 -25.67
C ASN A 232 -6.41 2.44 -24.88
N ASP A 233 -7.65 2.91 -25.03
CA ASP A 233 -8.81 2.42 -24.28
C ASP A 233 -9.14 0.94 -24.52
N ASN A 234 -8.59 0.33 -25.59
CA ASN A 234 -8.80 -1.09 -25.88
C ASN A 234 -7.82 -2.01 -25.15
N PHE A 235 -6.95 -1.50 -24.27
CA PHE A 235 -5.92 -2.27 -23.59
C PHE A 235 -6.45 -3.54 -22.89
N THR A 236 -7.38 -3.42 -21.94
CA THR A 236 -7.97 -4.60 -21.27
C THR A 236 -8.58 -5.55 -22.30
N SER A 237 -9.31 -5.02 -23.27
CA SER A 237 -9.98 -5.83 -24.30
C SER A 237 -8.99 -6.59 -25.20
N PHE A 238 -7.80 -6.03 -25.43
CA PHE A 238 -6.74 -6.67 -26.18
C PHE A 238 -6.24 -7.90 -25.43
N PHE A 239 -5.94 -7.78 -24.14
CA PHE A 239 -5.47 -8.91 -23.33
C PHE A 239 -6.50 -10.04 -23.28
N LEU A 240 -7.77 -9.69 -23.03
CA LEU A 240 -8.85 -10.68 -22.92
C LEU A 240 -9.18 -11.40 -24.23
N LYS A 241 -8.86 -10.80 -25.38
CA LYS A 241 -9.03 -11.44 -26.70
C LYS A 241 -7.79 -12.22 -27.13
N ALA A 242 -6.60 -11.74 -26.76
CA ALA A 242 -5.33 -12.28 -27.24
C ALA A 242 -4.83 -13.46 -26.41
N TYR A 243 -5.22 -13.56 -25.13
CA TYR A 243 -4.67 -14.57 -24.21
C TYR A 243 -5.76 -15.38 -23.52
N SER A 244 -5.42 -16.62 -23.17
CA SER A 244 -6.31 -17.50 -22.42
C SER A 244 -6.50 -17.02 -20.98
N ASN A 245 -7.59 -17.46 -20.35
CA ASN A 245 -7.74 -17.32 -18.91
C ASN A 245 -6.54 -17.95 -18.19
N GLU A 246 -6.18 -17.36 -17.05
CA GLU A 246 -5.06 -17.78 -16.19
C GLU A 246 -3.66 -17.71 -16.86
N ALA A 247 -3.54 -17.06 -18.01
CA ALA A 247 -2.22 -16.83 -18.62
C ALA A 247 -1.32 -15.98 -17.72
N VAL A 248 -0.04 -16.33 -17.70
CA VAL A 248 1.04 -15.52 -17.10
C VAL A 248 1.83 -14.91 -18.24
N LEU A 249 1.96 -13.59 -18.22
CA LEU A 249 2.62 -12.81 -19.26
C LEU A 249 3.78 -12.01 -18.65
N VAL A 250 4.90 -11.95 -19.37
CA VAL A 250 6.11 -11.26 -18.90
C VAL A 250 6.50 -10.18 -19.90
N LEU A 251 6.53 -8.93 -19.46
CA LEU A 251 6.95 -7.78 -20.25
C LEU A 251 8.28 -7.25 -19.72
N TYR A 252 9.31 -7.23 -20.55
CA TYR A 252 10.57 -6.58 -20.21
C TYR A 252 10.53 -5.11 -20.64
N ILE A 253 10.88 -4.22 -19.72
CA ILE A 253 11.00 -2.77 -19.97
C ILE A 253 12.42 -2.31 -19.66
N LYS A 254 12.84 -1.19 -20.26
CA LYS A 254 14.15 -0.62 -19.95
C LYS A 254 14.17 -0.05 -18.52
N MET A 255 15.14 -0.49 -17.73
CA MET A 255 15.49 0.03 -16.41
C MET A 255 16.99 -0.21 -16.19
N LEU A 256 17.80 0.84 -16.32
CA LEU A 256 19.27 0.74 -16.28
C LEU A 256 19.83 0.67 -14.85
N ASP A 257 19.15 1.29 -13.90
CA ASP A 257 19.54 1.30 -12.49
C ASP A 257 18.31 1.43 -11.58
N SER A 258 18.54 1.36 -10.25
CA SER A 258 17.50 1.42 -9.21
C SER A 258 16.61 2.67 -9.21
N LYS A 259 16.98 3.71 -9.96
CA LYS A 259 16.26 4.99 -10.05
C LYS A 259 15.68 5.25 -11.44
N ASP A 260 15.97 4.39 -12.43
CA ASP A 260 15.46 4.50 -13.79
C ASP A 260 14.00 4.01 -13.89
N PHE A 261 13.07 4.87 -13.50
CA PHE A 261 11.63 4.59 -13.57
C PHE A 261 10.96 5.20 -14.80
N ASP A 262 11.71 5.82 -15.71
CA ASP A 262 11.15 6.58 -16.83
C ASP A 262 10.22 5.71 -17.69
N THR A 263 10.70 4.53 -18.11
CA THR A 263 9.88 3.60 -18.91
C THR A 263 8.65 3.13 -18.13
N TRP A 264 8.83 2.81 -16.85
CA TRP A 264 7.72 2.36 -15.99
C TRP A 264 6.62 3.42 -15.88
N LEU A 265 6.97 4.68 -15.63
CA LEU A 265 5.98 5.75 -15.47
C LEU A 265 5.16 5.97 -16.76
N HIS A 266 5.78 5.80 -17.93
CA HIS A 266 5.05 5.83 -19.20
C HIS A 266 4.11 4.63 -19.37
N VAL A 267 4.53 3.44 -18.92
CA VAL A 267 3.70 2.22 -18.92
C VAL A 267 2.53 2.36 -17.94
N ALA A 268 2.77 2.85 -16.72
CA ALA A 268 1.75 3.10 -15.71
C ALA A 268 0.70 4.11 -16.22
N LYS A 269 1.15 5.20 -16.85
CA LYS A 269 0.28 6.19 -17.49
C LYS A 269 -0.59 5.57 -18.59
N CYS A 270 -0.01 4.68 -19.38
CA CYS A 270 -0.70 3.93 -20.42
C CYS A 270 -1.77 2.99 -19.85
N PHE A 271 -1.52 2.36 -18.70
CA PHE A 271 -2.51 1.56 -17.96
C PHE A 271 -3.51 2.39 -17.16
N LYS A 272 -3.33 3.72 -17.12
CA LYS A 272 -4.16 4.65 -16.33
C LYS A 272 -4.18 4.30 -14.84
N ILE A 273 -3.05 3.83 -14.33
CA ILE A 273 -2.81 3.61 -12.90
C ILE A 273 -1.89 4.72 -12.36
N TRP A 274 -1.51 4.63 -11.08
CA TRP A 274 -0.63 5.60 -10.44
C TRP A 274 0.70 5.81 -11.21
N ASP A 275 0.93 7.04 -11.67
CA ASP A 275 2.08 7.43 -12.51
C ASP A 275 2.82 8.69 -12.03
N LEU A 276 2.58 9.15 -10.80
CA LEU A 276 3.22 10.35 -10.23
C LEU A 276 4.61 10.08 -9.65
N ASP A 277 4.80 8.90 -9.08
CA ASP A 277 6.05 8.38 -8.53
C ASP A 277 6.03 6.85 -8.61
N ALA A 278 7.20 6.22 -8.58
CA ALA A 278 7.29 4.76 -8.70
C ALA A 278 6.80 4.07 -7.43
N ARG A 279 5.77 3.23 -7.56
CA ARG A 279 5.17 2.42 -6.48
C ARG A 279 4.89 1.01 -6.95
N GLY A 280 4.54 0.13 -6.01
CA GLY A 280 4.10 -1.24 -6.29
C GLY A 280 5.16 -2.16 -6.88
N TYR A 281 6.44 -1.78 -6.82
CA TYR A 281 7.54 -2.62 -7.29
C TYR A 281 8.16 -3.44 -6.18
N HIS A 282 8.77 -4.54 -6.60
CA HIS A 282 9.62 -5.41 -5.81
C HIS A 282 10.78 -5.87 -6.70
N ASN A 283 12.01 -5.56 -6.32
CA ASN A 283 13.24 -5.86 -7.05
C ASN A 283 13.18 -5.45 -8.54
N GLY A 284 12.66 -4.25 -8.82
CA GLY A 284 12.52 -3.76 -10.21
C GLY A 284 11.48 -4.51 -11.05
N MET A 285 10.57 -5.26 -10.42
CA MET A 285 9.43 -5.90 -11.06
C MET A 285 8.11 -5.36 -10.49
N TRP A 286 7.12 -5.21 -11.38
CA TRP A 286 5.74 -4.89 -11.04
C TRP A 286 4.82 -6.05 -11.38
N GLN A 287 3.82 -6.28 -10.52
CA GLN A 287 2.81 -7.30 -10.73
C GLN A 287 1.43 -6.65 -10.83
N LEU A 288 0.74 -6.91 -11.94
CA LEU A 288 -0.63 -6.48 -12.18
C LEU A 288 -1.48 -7.69 -12.59
N ARG A 289 -2.80 -7.58 -12.46
CA ARG A 289 -3.73 -8.62 -12.87
C ARG A 289 -4.90 -8.07 -13.67
N ILE A 290 -5.02 -8.51 -14.92
CA ILE A 290 -6.11 -8.14 -15.82
C ILE A 290 -7.11 -9.31 -15.84
N ARG A 291 -8.15 -9.23 -15.00
CA ARG A 291 -9.05 -10.36 -14.69
C ARG A 291 -8.28 -11.60 -14.23
N THR A 292 -8.30 -12.69 -14.98
CA THR A 292 -7.55 -13.91 -14.62
C THR A 292 -6.10 -13.89 -15.11
N ILE A 293 -5.72 -12.94 -15.97
CA ILE A 293 -4.40 -12.88 -16.60
C ILE A 293 -3.44 -12.15 -15.66
N GLN A 294 -2.31 -12.78 -15.33
CA GLN A 294 -1.25 -12.18 -14.54
C GLN A 294 -0.20 -11.55 -15.46
N LEU A 295 0.14 -10.29 -15.20
CA LEU A 295 1.14 -9.54 -15.95
C LEU A 295 2.31 -9.20 -15.00
N LEU A 296 3.49 -9.69 -15.34
CA LEU A 296 4.76 -9.31 -14.71
C LEU A 296 5.48 -8.33 -15.63
N ILE A 297 5.83 -7.16 -15.13
CA ILE A 297 6.65 -6.17 -15.83
C ILE A 297 8.02 -6.14 -15.16
N ILE A 298 9.08 -6.45 -15.88
CA ILE A 298 10.45 -6.62 -15.36
C ILE A 298 11.37 -5.55 -15.96
N GLY A 299 12.06 -4.80 -15.09
CA GLY A 299 13.05 -3.81 -15.50
C GLY A 299 14.39 -4.43 -15.91
N TYR A 300 14.74 -4.38 -17.18
CA TYR A 300 15.98 -4.89 -17.76
C TYR A 300 17.00 -3.78 -18.05
N PRO A 301 18.31 -3.95 -17.73
CA PRO A 301 18.93 -5.11 -17.10
C PRO A 301 19.03 -5.04 -15.57
N PHE A 302 18.43 -4.02 -14.93
CA PHE A 302 18.63 -3.78 -13.50
C PHE A 302 18.05 -4.88 -12.59
N SER A 303 16.83 -5.34 -12.87
CA SER A 303 16.13 -6.31 -12.03
C SER A 303 16.91 -7.63 -12.00
N PRO A 304 17.00 -8.31 -10.83
CA PRO A 304 17.57 -9.66 -10.74
C PRO A 304 16.77 -10.70 -11.53
N TYR A 305 15.59 -10.34 -12.05
CA TYR A 305 14.73 -11.17 -12.88
C TYR A 305 14.98 -11.02 -14.40
N SER A 306 16.00 -10.25 -14.79
CA SER A 306 16.39 -9.94 -16.18
C SER A 306 16.87 -11.14 -16.99
#